data_AF-A0A2T4VN89-F1
#
_entry.id   AF-A0A2T4VN89-F1
#
_cell.length_a   1.000
_cell.length_b   1.000
_cell.length_c   1.000
_cell.angle_alpha   90.00
_cell.angle_beta   90.00
_cell.angle_gamma   90.00
#
_symmetry.space_group_name_H-M   'P 1'
#
loop_
_entity.id
_entity.type
_entity.pdbx_description
1 polymer ?
#
loop_
_entity_poly.entity_id
_entity_poly.type
_entity_poly.pdbx_seq_one_letter_code
_entity_poly.pdbx_strand_id
1 'polypeptide(L)'
;MKETEGTGVEPGSEQPPAAEEERVRHWPRRRLLRWALGLVPIAAGGGWASFHWLGAPTRRVEDDSGEPDGPVDGYRAEAGLERGGPPDGAPDARTVAAQFTQEGAWACFARHPSANGYLVYALKAVESYAPAELVYSCWAMEEGKWDLARKNLSSPVLRDTPEARLLLELAERRSRSPDWRHAFFEAWNALGRPDFSKSPLLPEPLNDEVILPFVHGDLESLDEPRRLPLVTVVPDEQASRPEWGLPQVRASTSVPLLMALRERLLVLPARMPARQRLLPTVEERLGQLAGASPRTLQLALHSFLTGRPPEAPLERRDLETLETLVTLEWKQPSSERFFLEMRERFEGMMLLPGHHAWLLASWAQGVSLGRELLRRARDSAAHLNEDERRWLGRLLWETGTRLREQRSRLELETGLKLQMYGSELTGHSPTRMDSIGLWVELGQWEEALKRAAWYRWPLASLQEESCEPRARDEHAWLKAFAGKGELP
;
A
#
# COMPACT_ATOMS: atom_id res chain seq x y z
N MET A 1 52.99 -32.05 54.96
CA MET A 1 52.76 -33.49 55.18
C MET A 1 52.06 -33.98 53.91
N LYS A 2 52.73 -34.75 53.04
CA LYS A 2 52.83 -36.22 53.09
C LYS A 2 51.43 -36.84 53.16
N GLU A 3 50.83 -37.32 52.07
CA GLU A 3 51.19 -38.44 51.14
C GLU A 3 50.37 -39.71 51.45
N THR A 4 50.10 -40.47 50.37
CA THR A 4 49.36 -41.76 50.16
C THR A 4 47.88 -41.62 49.77
N GLU A 5 47.44 -41.95 48.54
CA GLU A 5 47.45 -43.27 47.82
C GLU A 5 46.62 -44.33 48.60
N GLY A 6 45.66 -45.11 48.06
CA GLY A 6 45.04 -45.28 46.72
C GLY A 6 43.64 -45.94 46.91
N THR A 7 42.99 -46.72 46.02
CA THR A 7 43.12 -47.06 44.57
C THR A 7 41.96 -48.02 44.18
N GLY A 8 41.23 -47.82 43.06
CA GLY A 8 40.28 -48.80 42.48
C GLY A 8 39.11 -48.19 41.66
N VAL A 9 39.02 -48.45 40.33
CA VAL A 9 38.08 -49.44 39.69
C VAL A 9 36.65 -48.87 39.56
N GLU A 10 35.97 -48.73 38.40
CA GLU A 10 36.12 -49.25 37.02
C GLU A 10 35.49 -48.25 35.98
N PRO A 11 35.52 -48.47 34.64
CA PRO A 11 35.21 -47.44 33.63
C PRO A 11 33.72 -47.33 33.25
N GLY A 12 33.23 -46.09 33.12
CA GLY A 12 31.95 -45.75 32.50
C GLY A 12 32.14 -45.18 31.10
N SER A 13 31.38 -45.70 30.13
CA SER A 13 31.45 -45.32 28.71
C SER A 13 31.11 -43.85 28.42
N GLU A 14 32.02 -43.12 27.79
CA GLU A 14 31.70 -41.82 27.16
C GLU A 14 30.90 -42.05 25.87
N GLN A 15 29.60 -41.73 25.92
CA GLN A 15 28.83 -41.42 24.71
C GLN A 15 29.01 -39.94 24.38
N PRO A 16 29.42 -39.57 23.16
CA PRO A 16 29.36 -38.17 22.73
C PRO A 16 27.89 -37.73 22.60
N PRO A 17 27.55 -36.46 22.91
CA PRO A 17 26.20 -35.96 22.74
C PRO A 17 25.81 -35.98 21.26
N ALA A 18 24.54 -36.34 20.99
CA ALA A 18 24.00 -36.39 19.64
C ALA A 18 24.08 -35.02 18.96
N ALA A 19 24.52 -35.01 17.70
CA ALA A 19 24.42 -33.82 16.86
C ALA A 19 22.95 -33.43 16.67
N GLU A 20 22.64 -32.14 16.77
CA GLU A 20 21.35 -31.62 16.32
C GLU A 20 21.25 -31.79 14.81
N GLU A 21 20.47 -32.78 14.36
CA GLU A 21 20.14 -32.93 12.94
C GLU A 21 19.37 -31.70 12.47
N GLU A 22 19.99 -30.92 11.58
CA GLU A 22 19.28 -29.92 10.78
C GLU A 22 18.07 -30.58 10.11
N ARG A 23 16.87 -30.19 10.53
CA ARG A 23 15.62 -30.60 9.87
C ARG A 23 15.51 -29.94 8.50
N VAL A 24 16.23 -30.48 7.52
CA VAL A 24 16.06 -30.21 6.10
C VAL A 24 14.59 -30.46 5.75
N ARG A 25 13.80 -29.39 5.60
CA ARG A 25 12.37 -29.46 5.27
C ARG A 25 12.19 -30.05 3.87
N HIS A 26 12.10 -31.37 3.78
CA HIS A 26 11.78 -32.09 2.55
C HIS A 26 10.34 -31.77 2.10
N TRP A 27 10.21 -30.85 1.14
CA TRP A 27 8.94 -30.60 0.48
C TRP A 27 8.55 -31.80 -0.41
N PRO A 28 7.29 -32.27 -0.37
CA PRO A 28 6.89 -33.47 -1.09
C PRO A 28 6.98 -33.27 -2.62
N ARG A 29 7.68 -34.18 -3.30
CA ARG A 29 7.98 -34.17 -4.75
C ARG A 29 6.76 -33.92 -5.66
N ARG A 30 5.54 -34.26 -5.21
CA ARG A 30 4.28 -33.99 -5.93
C ARG A 30 3.91 -32.51 -6.05
N ARG A 31 4.44 -31.61 -5.20
CA ARG A 31 4.30 -30.16 -5.41
C ARG A 31 5.24 -29.68 -6.51
N LEU A 32 6.53 -30.04 -6.48
CA LEU A 32 7.54 -29.65 -7.48
C LEU A 32 7.14 -29.96 -8.93
N LEU A 33 6.57 -31.14 -9.18
CA LEU A 33 6.16 -31.56 -10.53
C LEU A 33 5.04 -30.71 -11.16
N ARG A 34 4.22 -30.00 -10.38
CA ARG A 34 3.22 -29.07 -10.94
C ARG A 34 3.82 -27.71 -11.35
N TRP A 35 4.99 -27.34 -10.84
CA TRP A 35 5.67 -26.07 -11.15
C TRP A 35 6.68 -26.19 -12.30
N ALA A 36 7.26 -27.39 -12.51
CA ALA A 36 8.22 -27.64 -13.60
C ALA A 36 7.58 -27.67 -15.01
N LEU A 37 6.25 -27.77 -15.11
CA LEU A 37 5.52 -27.96 -16.38
C LEU A 37 4.86 -26.68 -16.94
N GLY A 38 5.23 -25.49 -16.46
CA GLY A 38 4.78 -24.20 -17.03
C GLY A 38 3.29 -23.86 -16.86
N LEU A 39 2.49 -24.75 -16.25
CA LEU A 39 1.07 -24.51 -15.96
C LEU A 39 0.92 -23.75 -14.64
N VAL A 40 0.92 -22.41 -14.71
CA VAL A 40 0.52 -21.54 -13.62
C VAL A 40 -0.97 -21.76 -13.32
N PRO A 41 -1.37 -22.28 -12.14
CA PRO A 41 -2.76 -22.25 -11.73
C PRO A 41 -3.06 -20.83 -11.26
N ILE A 42 -3.81 -20.08 -12.06
CA ILE A 42 -4.30 -18.72 -11.75
C ILE A 42 -5.11 -18.66 -10.43
N ALA A 43 -5.53 -19.82 -9.91
CA ALA A 43 -6.29 -19.99 -8.68
C ALA A 43 -5.48 -19.96 -7.35
N ALA A 44 -4.14 -19.86 -7.37
CA ALA A 44 -3.34 -19.67 -6.16
C ALA A 44 -3.15 -18.17 -5.89
N GLY A 45 -4.08 -17.55 -5.15
CA GLY A 45 -4.09 -16.11 -4.87
C GLY A 45 -2.80 -15.61 -4.21
N GLY A 46 -2.13 -14.65 -4.86
CA GLY A 46 -0.85 -14.11 -4.39
C GLY A 46 -0.09 -13.34 -5.48
N GLY A 47 -0.69 -12.29 -6.05
CA GLY A 47 -0.01 -11.46 -7.07
C GLY A 47 -0.82 -10.41 -7.83
N TRP A 48 -2.14 -10.30 -7.61
CA TRP A 48 -3.02 -9.32 -8.26
C TRP A 48 -3.37 -8.11 -7.37
N ALA A 49 -2.87 -8.05 -6.13
CA ALA A 49 -3.19 -6.99 -5.16
C ALA A 49 -2.33 -5.71 -5.29
N SER A 50 -1.50 -5.57 -6.33
CA SER A 50 -0.41 -4.59 -6.43
C SER A 50 -0.82 -3.09 -6.49
N PHE A 51 -2.11 -2.76 -6.36
CA PHE A 51 -2.64 -1.39 -6.16
C PHE A 51 -3.92 -1.32 -5.29
N HIS A 52 -4.48 -2.42 -4.79
CA HIS A 52 -5.83 -2.42 -4.17
C HIS A 52 -5.88 -2.07 -2.67
N TRP A 53 -4.79 -1.54 -2.14
CA TRP A 53 -4.65 -1.32 -0.70
C TRP A 53 -5.09 0.09 -0.25
N LEU A 54 -5.37 0.97 -1.21
CA LEU A 54 -5.94 2.30 -1.03
C LEU A 54 -7.15 2.46 -1.98
N GLY A 55 -8.10 1.51 -1.89
CA GLY A 55 -9.52 1.65 -2.26
C GLY A 55 -9.92 2.21 -3.64
N ALA A 56 -9.06 2.17 -4.66
CA ALA A 56 -9.43 2.61 -6.01
C ALA A 56 -10.49 1.65 -6.63
N PRO A 57 -11.67 2.14 -7.05
CA PRO A 57 -12.69 1.30 -7.65
C PRO A 57 -12.27 0.86 -9.06
N THR A 58 -12.41 -0.44 -9.35
CA THR A 58 -12.31 -0.94 -10.72
C THR A 58 -13.48 -0.42 -11.54
N ARG A 59 -13.30 0.71 -12.24
CA ARG A 59 -14.17 1.03 -13.37
C ARG A 59 -14.05 -0.11 -14.38
N ARG A 60 -15.13 -0.86 -14.57
CA ARG A 60 -15.28 -1.68 -15.77
C ARG A 60 -15.12 -0.75 -16.97
N VAL A 61 -14.27 -1.16 -17.91
CA VAL A 61 -14.47 -0.73 -19.29
C VAL A 61 -15.74 -1.45 -19.72
N GLU A 62 -16.84 -0.70 -19.79
CA GLU A 62 -18.01 -1.17 -20.52
C GLU A 62 -17.64 -1.09 -21.99
N ASP A 63 -17.66 -2.24 -22.67
CA ASP A 63 -17.36 -2.32 -24.10
C ASP A 63 -18.42 -1.52 -24.86
N ASP A 64 -17.95 -0.53 -25.61
CA ASP A 64 -18.74 0.34 -26.47
C ASP A 64 -19.15 -0.41 -27.74
N SER A 65 -20.03 -1.39 -27.59
CA SER A 65 -20.64 -2.16 -28.69
C SER A 65 -22.06 -1.63 -28.96
N GLY A 66 -22.14 -0.55 -29.73
CA GLY A 66 -23.42 0.04 -30.10
C GLY A 66 -24.22 -0.81 -31.10
N GLU A 67 -25.51 -0.98 -30.83
CA GLU A 67 -26.56 -1.18 -31.84
C GLU A 67 -27.83 -0.39 -31.44
N PRO A 68 -28.72 -0.04 -32.39
CA PRO A 68 -29.59 1.15 -32.27
C PRO A 68 -31.01 0.89 -31.73
N ASP A 69 -31.73 2.00 -31.53
CA ASP A 69 -33.14 2.12 -31.10
C ASP A 69 -34.12 1.08 -31.67
N GLY A 70 -35.00 0.61 -30.79
CA GLY A 70 -36.29 -0.01 -31.14
C GLY A 70 -37.42 0.58 -30.29
N PRO A 71 -38.51 1.10 -30.88
CA PRO A 71 -39.59 1.73 -30.12
C PRO A 71 -40.56 0.68 -29.56
N VAL A 72 -41.10 0.92 -28.36
CA VAL A 72 -42.27 0.19 -27.85
C VAL A 72 -43.32 1.18 -27.36
N ASP A 73 -44.42 1.24 -28.10
CA ASP A 73 -45.57 2.09 -27.85
C ASP A 73 -46.48 1.50 -26.75
N GLY A 74 -47.06 2.38 -25.93
CA GLY A 74 -48.39 2.26 -25.30
C GLY A 74 -48.73 1.07 -24.39
N TYR A 75 -49.18 1.37 -23.17
CA TYR A 75 -50.61 1.19 -22.84
C TYR A 75 -51.03 2.14 -21.71
N ARG A 76 -52.35 2.22 -21.46
CA ARG A 76 -53.06 3.39 -20.94
C ARG A 76 -53.55 3.18 -19.51
N ALA A 77 -53.59 4.30 -18.78
CA ALA A 77 -54.17 4.56 -17.46
C ALA A 77 -55.21 3.56 -16.90
N GLU A 78 -55.19 3.40 -15.57
CA GLU A 78 -56.38 3.75 -14.76
C GLU A 78 -56.00 4.22 -13.35
N ALA A 79 -56.94 4.85 -12.66
CA ALA A 79 -56.70 5.64 -11.44
C ALA A 79 -57.22 4.93 -10.17
N GLY A 80 -56.63 5.26 -9.01
CA GLY A 80 -57.27 4.98 -7.73
C GLY A 80 -56.32 4.72 -6.56
N LEU A 81 -56.13 5.75 -5.72
CA LEU A 81 -56.02 5.66 -4.25
C LEU A 81 -55.28 4.44 -3.66
N GLU A 82 -54.07 4.65 -3.12
CA GLU A 82 -53.88 4.73 -1.65
C GLU A 82 -52.43 5.04 -1.26
N ARG A 83 -52.27 5.84 -0.19
CA ARG A 83 -51.05 6.08 0.61
C ARG A 83 -49.79 6.53 -0.15
N GLY A 84 -49.31 7.72 0.19
CA GLY A 84 -47.99 8.19 -0.24
C GLY A 84 -46.88 7.29 0.33
N GLY A 85 -46.40 6.35 -0.49
CA GLY A 85 -45.03 5.87 -0.39
C GLY A 85 -44.05 7.01 -0.74
N PRO A 86 -42.76 6.85 -0.41
CA PRO A 86 -41.74 7.75 -0.94
C PRO A 86 -41.80 7.74 -2.48
N PRO A 87 -41.52 8.87 -3.16
CA PRO A 87 -41.60 8.93 -4.61
C PRO A 87 -40.65 7.91 -5.25
N ASP A 88 -41.11 7.25 -6.32
CA ASP A 88 -40.29 6.30 -7.09
C ASP A 88 -38.95 6.95 -7.46
N GLY A 89 -37.85 6.38 -6.94
CA GLY A 89 -36.49 6.89 -7.10
C GLY A 89 -35.87 7.52 -5.84
N ALA A 90 -36.59 7.70 -4.74
CA ALA A 90 -35.96 8.07 -3.47
C ALA A 90 -35.15 6.88 -2.91
N PRO A 91 -33.86 7.05 -2.51
CA PRO A 91 -33.08 5.98 -1.93
C PRO A 91 -33.68 5.52 -0.60
N ASP A 92 -33.67 4.21 -0.34
CA ASP A 92 -34.22 3.67 0.90
C ASP A 92 -33.42 4.15 2.13
N ALA A 93 -34.07 4.15 3.30
CA ALA A 93 -33.48 4.68 4.52
C ALA A 93 -32.17 3.99 4.94
N ARG A 94 -31.97 2.70 4.62
CA ARG A 94 -30.70 1.99 4.90
C ARG A 94 -29.62 2.37 3.89
N THR A 95 -29.96 2.58 2.63
CA THR A 95 -29.03 3.13 1.63
C THR A 95 -28.56 4.53 2.04
N VAL A 96 -29.47 5.39 2.50
CA VAL A 96 -29.13 6.72 3.06
C VAL A 96 -28.25 6.60 4.31
N ALA A 97 -28.58 5.71 5.24
CA ALA A 97 -27.77 5.47 6.44
C ALA A 97 -26.37 4.93 6.11
N ALA A 98 -26.25 4.02 5.13
CA ALA A 98 -24.98 3.47 4.66
C ALA A 98 -24.10 4.56 4.03
N GLN A 99 -24.66 5.40 3.15
CA GLN A 99 -23.96 6.53 2.53
C GLN A 99 -23.41 7.49 3.60
N PHE A 100 -24.27 7.97 4.51
CA PHE A 100 -23.82 8.88 5.57
C PHE A 100 -22.86 8.22 6.57
N THR A 101 -22.93 6.89 6.77
CA THR A 101 -21.92 6.16 7.54
C THR A 101 -20.56 6.19 6.85
N GLN A 102 -20.52 5.98 5.53
CA GLN A 102 -19.28 5.99 4.76
C GLN A 102 -18.67 7.39 4.69
N GLU A 103 -19.49 8.43 4.43
CA GLU A 103 -19.06 9.85 4.49
C GLU A 103 -18.57 10.23 5.91
N GLY A 104 -19.28 9.78 6.94
CA GLY A 104 -18.89 9.95 8.34
C GLY A 104 -17.58 9.25 8.68
N ALA A 105 -17.35 8.04 8.17
CA ALA A 105 -16.10 7.30 8.34
C ALA A 105 -14.93 7.99 7.64
N TRP A 106 -15.12 8.46 6.39
CA TRP A 106 -14.12 9.25 5.67
C TRP A 106 -13.77 10.54 6.41
N ALA A 107 -14.76 11.26 6.94
CA ALA A 107 -14.52 12.42 7.78
C ALA A 107 -13.79 12.05 9.09
N CYS A 108 -14.10 10.90 9.72
CA CYS A 108 -13.33 10.41 10.88
C CYS A 108 -11.87 10.11 10.52
N PHE A 109 -11.63 9.42 9.39
CA PHE A 109 -10.28 9.13 8.91
C PHE A 109 -9.46 10.38 8.65
N ALA A 110 -10.07 11.47 8.18
CA ALA A 110 -9.43 12.77 7.96
C ALA A 110 -9.42 13.67 9.21
N ARG A 111 -9.95 13.22 10.35
CA ARG A 111 -10.20 14.04 11.56
C ARG A 111 -11.03 15.31 11.28
N HIS A 112 -11.90 15.27 10.28
CA HIS A 112 -12.67 16.42 9.82
C HIS A 112 -13.88 16.71 10.73
N PRO A 113 -14.15 17.97 11.12
CA PRO A 113 -15.21 18.31 12.08
C PRO A 113 -16.65 17.88 11.70
N SER A 114 -16.93 17.66 10.41
CA SER A 114 -18.26 17.23 9.94
C SER A 114 -18.60 15.77 10.26
N ALA A 115 -17.64 14.95 10.70
CA ALA A 115 -17.84 13.53 10.98
C ALA A 115 -19.06 13.24 11.87
N ASN A 116 -19.17 13.95 12.99
CA ASN A 116 -20.33 13.90 13.89
C ASN A 116 -21.66 14.19 13.17
N GLY A 117 -21.68 15.19 12.28
CA GLY A 117 -22.87 15.56 11.53
C GLY A 117 -23.39 14.41 10.67
N TYR A 118 -22.52 13.84 9.82
CA TYR A 118 -22.86 12.70 8.97
C TYR A 118 -23.35 11.50 9.79
N LEU A 119 -22.68 11.15 10.88
CA LEU A 119 -23.04 10.00 11.72
C LEU A 119 -24.39 10.21 12.45
N VAL A 120 -24.68 11.44 12.88
CA VAL A 120 -26.00 11.81 13.41
C VAL A 120 -27.08 11.75 12.33
N TYR A 121 -26.79 12.09 11.06
CA TYR A 121 -27.75 11.90 9.96
C TYR A 121 -27.99 10.42 9.65
N ALA A 122 -26.96 9.57 9.65
CA ALA A 122 -27.11 8.13 9.46
C ALA A 122 -28.02 7.50 10.54
N LEU A 123 -27.79 7.84 11.81
CA LEU A 123 -28.59 7.34 12.95
C LEU A 123 -30.01 7.93 13.02
N LYS A 124 -30.26 9.08 12.36
CA LYS A 124 -31.63 9.61 12.15
C LYS A 124 -32.37 8.92 11.02
N ALA A 125 -31.67 8.50 9.97
CA ALA A 125 -32.26 7.77 8.85
C ALA A 125 -32.68 6.35 9.26
N VAL A 126 -31.84 5.67 10.04
CA VAL A 126 -32.15 4.38 10.67
C VAL A 126 -31.65 4.38 12.10
N GLU A 127 -32.57 4.45 13.06
CA GLU A 127 -32.28 4.31 14.48
C GLU A 127 -31.65 2.92 14.73
N SER A 128 -30.57 2.87 15.50
CA SER A 128 -29.77 1.66 15.75
C SER A 128 -29.11 1.03 14.49
N TYR A 129 -28.69 1.82 13.50
CA TYR A 129 -27.87 1.32 12.39
C TYR A 129 -26.45 0.97 12.86
N ALA A 130 -26.17 -0.31 13.07
CA ALA A 130 -24.94 -0.79 13.71
C ALA A 130 -23.62 -0.27 13.10
N PRO A 131 -23.43 -0.17 11.76
CA PRO A 131 -22.23 0.43 11.20
C PRO A 131 -22.04 1.90 11.60
N ALA A 132 -23.11 2.71 11.61
CA ALA A 132 -23.05 4.10 12.07
C ALA A 132 -22.69 4.19 13.56
N GLU A 133 -23.26 3.33 14.42
CA GLU A 133 -22.92 3.30 15.84
C GLU A 133 -21.44 2.92 16.08
N LEU A 134 -20.89 2.00 15.28
CA LEU A 134 -19.48 1.60 15.37
C LEU A 134 -18.55 2.77 15.00
N VAL A 135 -18.80 3.42 13.86
CA VAL A 135 -18.01 4.58 13.41
C VAL A 135 -18.17 5.76 14.38
N TYR A 136 -19.37 5.99 14.91
CA TYR A 136 -19.63 7.01 15.92
C TYR A 136 -18.94 6.72 17.26
N SER A 137 -18.73 5.45 17.60
CA SER A 137 -17.91 5.05 18.74
C SER A 137 -16.42 5.37 18.51
N CYS A 138 -15.89 5.08 17.32
CA CYS A 138 -14.52 5.47 16.95
C CYS A 138 -14.31 7.00 17.01
N TRP A 139 -15.24 7.80 16.47
CA TRP A 139 -15.22 9.25 16.60
C TRP A 139 -15.22 9.69 18.07
N ALA A 140 -16.08 9.10 18.90
CA ALA A 140 -16.13 9.42 20.33
C ALA A 140 -14.82 9.08 21.06
N MET A 141 -14.10 8.02 20.65
CA MET A 141 -12.80 7.67 21.21
C MET A 141 -11.70 8.68 20.81
N GLU A 142 -11.64 9.08 19.54
CA GLU A 142 -10.71 10.13 19.05
C GLU A 142 -10.94 11.50 19.71
N GLU A 143 -12.19 11.80 20.07
CA GLU A 143 -12.60 12.99 20.80
C GLU A 143 -12.44 12.88 22.33
N GLY A 144 -11.92 11.76 22.85
CA GLY A 144 -11.76 11.50 24.29
C GLY A 144 -13.07 11.29 25.07
N LYS A 145 -14.20 11.11 24.39
CA LYS A 145 -15.56 10.90 24.94
C LYS A 145 -15.77 9.42 25.26
N TRP A 146 -14.89 8.84 26.09
CA TRP A 146 -14.83 7.41 26.37
C TRP A 146 -16.13 6.79 26.89
N ASP A 147 -16.88 7.51 27.74
CA ASP A 147 -18.16 7.02 28.28
C ASP A 147 -19.24 6.91 27.19
N LEU A 148 -19.25 7.85 26.22
CA LEU A 148 -20.13 7.79 25.06
C LEU A 148 -19.77 6.61 24.16
N ALA A 149 -18.47 6.41 23.88
CA ALA A 149 -18.00 5.26 23.11
C ALA A 149 -18.42 3.93 23.76
N ARG A 150 -18.13 3.75 25.06
CA ARG A 150 -18.51 2.52 25.80
C ARG A 150 -20.03 2.30 25.80
N LYS A 151 -20.83 3.36 25.96
CA LYS A 151 -22.30 3.28 25.91
C LYS A 151 -22.79 2.79 24.55
N ASN A 152 -22.26 3.34 23.46
CA ASN A 152 -22.64 2.95 22.09
C ASN A 152 -22.19 1.51 21.79
N LEU A 153 -20.96 1.14 22.13
CA LEU A 153 -20.43 -0.22 21.95
C LEU A 153 -21.19 -1.28 22.77
N SER A 154 -21.89 -0.87 23.83
CA SER A 154 -22.77 -1.72 24.65
C SER A 154 -24.21 -1.82 24.11
N SER A 155 -24.52 -1.20 22.97
CA SER A 155 -25.88 -1.24 22.39
C SER A 155 -26.28 -2.67 21.98
N PRO A 156 -27.59 -3.00 21.93
CA PRO A 156 -28.04 -4.32 21.51
C PRO A 156 -27.58 -4.75 20.11
N VAL A 157 -27.27 -3.78 19.23
CA VAL A 157 -26.83 -4.05 17.85
C VAL A 157 -25.32 -4.21 17.71
N LEU A 158 -24.53 -3.88 18.74
CA LEU A 158 -23.07 -3.97 18.73
C LEU A 158 -22.46 -4.90 19.81
N ARG A 159 -23.03 -4.99 21.02
CA ARG A 159 -22.38 -5.58 22.21
C ARG A 159 -21.78 -6.99 22.01
N ASP A 160 -22.37 -7.79 21.12
CA ASP A 160 -22.00 -9.19 20.91
C ASP A 160 -21.04 -9.38 19.70
N THR A 161 -20.65 -8.31 19.01
CA THR A 161 -19.80 -8.33 17.81
C THR A 161 -18.30 -8.32 18.15
N PRO A 162 -17.43 -8.96 17.33
CA PRO A 162 -15.99 -8.94 17.57
C PRO A 162 -15.40 -7.52 17.39
N GLU A 163 -16.01 -6.67 16.57
CA GLU A 163 -15.59 -5.28 16.36
C GLU A 163 -15.82 -4.44 17.62
N ALA A 164 -16.99 -4.56 18.26
CA ALA A 164 -17.28 -3.84 19.48
C ALA A 164 -16.37 -4.29 20.63
N ARG A 165 -16.10 -5.60 20.72
CA ARG A 165 -15.11 -6.15 21.66
C ARG A 165 -13.72 -5.57 21.43
N LEU A 166 -13.25 -5.45 20.19
CA LEU A 166 -11.95 -4.84 19.89
C LEU A 166 -11.89 -3.38 20.35
N LEU A 167 -12.93 -2.58 20.10
CA LEU A 167 -12.93 -1.17 20.48
C LEU A 167 -13.06 -0.95 22.00
N LEU A 168 -13.81 -1.80 22.72
CA LEU A 168 -13.84 -1.81 24.18
C LEU A 168 -12.47 -2.16 24.77
N GLU A 169 -11.86 -3.23 24.27
CA GLU A 169 -10.54 -3.74 24.66
C GLU A 169 -9.43 -2.70 24.38
N LEU A 170 -9.53 -1.99 23.25
CA LEU A 170 -8.68 -0.85 22.89
C LEU A 170 -8.88 0.34 23.85
N ALA A 171 -10.13 0.68 24.18
CA ALA A 171 -10.46 1.76 25.12
C ALA A 171 -9.98 1.48 26.56
N GLU A 172 -9.84 0.21 26.97
CA GLU A 172 -9.22 -0.15 28.24
C GLU A 172 -7.69 -0.01 28.20
N ARG A 173 -7.03 -0.47 27.12
CA ARG A 173 -5.56 -0.42 27.01
C ARG A 173 -5.00 0.96 26.69
N ARG A 174 -5.73 1.84 25.97
CA ARG A 174 -5.19 3.09 25.43
C ARG A 174 -4.47 3.99 26.44
N SER A 175 -4.87 3.96 27.71
CA SER A 175 -4.24 4.73 28.80
C SER A 175 -2.88 4.19 29.30
N ARG A 176 -2.54 2.94 28.96
CA ARG A 176 -1.33 2.22 29.41
C ARG A 176 -0.36 1.92 28.27
N SER A 177 -0.84 1.88 27.03
CA SER A 177 -0.02 1.70 25.83
C SER A 177 0.66 3.01 25.41
N PRO A 178 1.86 2.97 24.81
CA PRO A 178 2.60 4.18 24.42
C PRO A 178 1.89 5.00 23.34
N ASP A 179 1.23 4.31 22.40
CA ASP A 179 0.52 4.91 21.26
C ASP A 179 -0.73 4.07 20.91
N TRP A 180 -1.56 4.53 19.96
CA TRP A 180 -2.75 3.82 19.52
C TRP A 180 -2.42 2.50 18.79
N ARG A 181 -1.28 2.43 18.12
CA ARG A 181 -0.88 1.25 17.32
C ARG A 181 -0.61 0.06 18.22
N HIS A 182 0.16 0.28 19.28
CA HIS A 182 0.44 -0.70 20.31
C HIS A 182 -0.86 -1.11 21.02
N ALA A 183 -1.70 -0.14 21.40
CA ALA A 183 -2.99 -0.42 22.03
C ALA A 183 -3.90 -1.31 21.15
N PHE A 184 -3.99 -1.01 19.85
CA PHE A 184 -4.74 -1.80 18.89
C PHE A 184 -4.13 -3.19 18.71
N PHE A 185 -2.81 -3.26 18.52
CA PHE A 185 -2.11 -4.52 18.27
C PHE A 185 -2.24 -5.46 19.48
N GLU A 186 -2.10 -4.94 20.70
CA GLU A 186 -2.37 -5.67 21.95
C GLU A 186 -3.83 -6.13 22.04
N ALA A 187 -4.81 -5.27 21.74
CA ALA A 187 -6.23 -5.64 21.74
C ALA A 187 -6.56 -6.74 20.72
N TRP A 188 -6.04 -6.63 19.49
CA TRP A 188 -6.25 -7.63 18.44
C TRP A 188 -5.59 -8.97 18.78
N ASN A 189 -4.40 -8.95 19.40
CA ASN A 189 -3.75 -10.15 19.92
C ASN A 189 -4.53 -10.78 21.08
N ALA A 190 -5.01 -9.98 22.05
CA ALA A 190 -5.77 -10.46 23.21
C ALA A 190 -7.07 -11.17 22.80
N LEU A 191 -7.72 -10.71 21.73
CA LEU A 191 -8.91 -11.35 21.16
C LEU A 191 -8.62 -12.56 20.24
N GLY A 192 -7.35 -12.99 20.12
CA GLY A 192 -6.98 -14.16 19.32
C GLY A 192 -6.86 -13.90 17.82
N ARG A 193 -6.61 -12.66 17.40
CA ARG A 193 -6.49 -12.21 16.00
C ARG A 193 -7.72 -12.54 15.12
N PRO A 194 -8.93 -12.07 15.51
CA PRO A 194 -10.13 -12.18 14.67
C PRO A 194 -9.89 -11.60 13.27
N ASP A 195 -10.59 -12.15 12.28
CA ASP A 195 -10.55 -11.69 10.89
C ASP A 195 -11.66 -10.69 10.62
N PHE A 196 -11.27 -9.43 10.46
CA PHE A 196 -12.14 -8.30 10.14
C PHE A 196 -12.14 -7.94 8.65
N SER A 197 -11.36 -8.64 7.81
CA SER A 197 -11.17 -8.28 6.39
C SER A 197 -12.50 -8.11 5.64
N LYS A 198 -13.50 -8.93 5.99
CA LYS A 198 -14.87 -8.95 5.45
C LYS A 198 -15.94 -8.51 6.44
N SER A 199 -15.58 -7.75 7.47
CA SER A 199 -16.55 -7.18 8.41
C SER A 199 -17.59 -6.34 7.66
N PRO A 200 -18.91 -6.52 7.90
CA PRO A 200 -19.96 -5.67 7.36
C PRO A 200 -20.22 -4.42 8.22
N LEU A 201 -19.58 -4.30 9.40
CA LEU A 201 -19.73 -3.15 10.29
C LEU A 201 -18.66 -2.09 10.06
N LEU A 202 -17.49 -2.50 9.59
CA LEU A 202 -16.43 -1.58 9.18
C LEU A 202 -16.81 -0.91 7.84
N PRO A 203 -16.43 0.37 7.64
CA PRO A 203 -16.57 1.04 6.34
C PRO A 203 -15.72 0.36 5.25
N GLU A 204 -15.93 0.74 4.00
CA GLU A 204 -14.94 0.45 2.94
C GLU A 204 -13.58 1.08 3.31
N PRO A 205 -12.46 0.42 2.97
CA PRO A 205 -11.13 0.93 3.30
C PRO A 205 -10.92 2.28 2.65
N LEU A 206 -10.11 3.09 3.33
CA LEU A 206 -9.74 4.40 2.82
C LEU A 206 -9.09 4.29 1.42
N ASN A 207 -9.50 5.18 0.52
CA ASN A 207 -8.83 5.37 -0.76
C ASN A 207 -8.05 6.68 -0.76
N ASP A 208 -7.07 6.79 -1.66
CA ASP A 208 -6.27 8.01 -1.77
C ASP A 208 -7.17 9.22 -2.05
N GLU A 209 -8.08 9.09 -3.02
CA GLU A 209 -8.97 10.15 -3.50
C GLU A 209 -9.80 10.84 -2.39
N VAL A 210 -10.05 10.16 -1.26
CA VAL A 210 -10.80 10.66 -0.10
C VAL A 210 -9.96 11.43 0.92
N ILE A 211 -8.68 11.11 1.12
CA ILE A 211 -7.82 11.87 2.06
C ILE A 211 -7.34 13.19 1.43
N LEU A 212 -7.11 13.19 0.12
CA LEU A 212 -6.43 14.28 -0.57
C LEU A 212 -7.08 15.69 -0.50
N PRO A 213 -8.41 15.90 -0.37
CA PRO A 213 -9.00 17.25 -0.53
C PRO A 213 -8.97 18.14 0.73
N PHE A 214 -8.53 17.64 1.89
CA PHE A 214 -8.59 18.41 3.15
C PHE A 214 -7.38 19.31 3.40
N VAL A 215 -7.23 20.34 2.56
CA VAL A 215 -6.28 21.42 2.80
C VAL A 215 -6.91 22.50 3.68
N HIS A 216 -6.18 22.92 4.71
CA HIS A 216 -6.61 23.92 5.68
C HIS A 216 -5.81 25.21 5.50
N GLY A 217 -6.52 26.31 5.29
CA GLY A 217 -5.94 27.65 5.17
C GLY A 217 -6.02 28.23 3.76
N ASP A 218 -5.50 29.45 3.63
CA ASP A 218 -5.46 30.17 2.35
C ASP A 218 -4.33 29.65 1.48
N LEU A 219 -4.68 28.90 0.43
CA LEU A 219 -3.73 28.34 -0.52
C LEU A 219 -2.88 29.43 -1.21
N GLU A 220 -3.40 30.64 -1.40
CA GLU A 220 -2.67 31.75 -2.04
C GLU A 220 -1.46 32.21 -1.22
N SER A 221 -1.50 32.00 0.10
CA SER A 221 -0.44 32.36 1.05
C SER A 221 0.69 31.33 1.16
N LEU A 222 0.62 30.20 0.45
CA LEU A 222 1.59 29.12 0.59
C LEU A 222 2.98 29.51 0.08
N ASP A 223 4.00 29.35 0.93
CA ASP A 223 5.41 29.47 0.57
C ASP A 223 5.81 28.49 -0.55
N GLU A 224 6.73 28.89 -1.42
CA GLU A 224 7.17 28.07 -2.56
C GLU A 224 7.57 26.61 -2.22
N PRO A 225 8.32 26.32 -1.12
CA PRO A 225 8.71 24.95 -0.77
C PRO A 225 7.55 24.00 -0.48
N ARG A 226 6.36 24.53 -0.17
CA ARG A 226 5.12 23.81 0.15
C ARG A 226 4.25 23.55 -1.08
N ARG A 227 4.40 24.34 -2.15
CA ARG A 227 3.58 24.25 -3.37
C ARG A 227 3.76 22.94 -4.14
N LEU A 228 5.00 22.49 -4.37
CA LEU A 228 5.23 21.24 -5.13
C LEU A 228 4.76 19.98 -4.38
N PRO A 229 4.97 19.81 -3.06
CA PRO A 229 4.33 18.76 -2.28
C PRO A 229 2.81 18.75 -2.45
N LEU A 230 2.15 19.91 -2.31
CA LEU A 230 0.70 20.02 -2.49
C LEU A 230 0.25 19.64 -3.92
N VAL A 231 0.89 20.17 -4.96
CA VAL A 231 0.62 19.82 -6.37
C VAL A 231 0.81 18.32 -6.65
N THR A 232 1.67 17.65 -5.89
CA THR A 232 1.90 16.21 -6.02
C THR A 232 0.78 15.39 -5.36
N VAL A 233 0.22 15.89 -4.26
CA VAL A 233 -0.91 15.29 -3.54
C VAL A 233 -2.23 15.48 -4.33
N VAL A 234 -2.55 16.71 -4.72
CA VAL A 234 -3.78 17.08 -5.47
C VAL A 234 -3.50 17.67 -6.87
N PRO A 235 -2.98 16.87 -7.82
CA PRO A 235 -2.62 17.37 -9.15
C PRO A 235 -3.82 17.84 -9.99
N ASP A 236 -5.01 17.27 -9.76
CA ASP A 236 -6.20 17.54 -10.58
C ASP A 236 -6.94 18.81 -10.17
N GLU A 237 -7.13 19.06 -8.88
CA GLU A 237 -7.73 20.32 -8.39
C GLU A 237 -6.85 21.53 -8.79
N GLN A 238 -5.53 21.35 -8.71
CA GLN A 238 -4.53 22.35 -9.10
C GLN A 238 -4.29 22.45 -10.62
N ALA A 239 -4.92 21.60 -11.45
CA ALA A 239 -4.89 21.74 -12.90
C ALA A 239 -5.58 23.03 -13.39
N SER A 240 -6.37 23.66 -12.52
CA SER A 240 -6.96 24.98 -12.70
C SER A 240 -5.98 26.15 -12.47
N ARG A 241 -4.83 25.91 -11.83
CA ARG A 241 -3.82 26.91 -11.39
C ARG A 241 -2.43 26.62 -11.99
N PRO A 242 -2.24 26.78 -13.31
CA PRO A 242 -1.00 26.40 -14.00
C PRO A 242 0.26 27.10 -13.48
N GLU A 243 0.11 28.29 -12.89
CA GLU A 243 1.15 29.10 -12.25
C GLU A 243 1.81 28.44 -11.03
N TRP A 244 1.18 27.44 -10.38
CA TRP A 244 1.78 26.75 -9.23
C TRP A 244 2.51 25.47 -9.60
N GLY A 245 2.05 24.75 -10.63
CA GLY A 245 2.66 23.47 -11.01
C GLY A 245 3.97 23.65 -11.79
N LEU A 246 3.90 24.27 -12.96
CA LEU A 246 5.00 24.25 -13.92
C LEU A 246 6.28 24.97 -13.44
N PRO A 247 6.23 26.16 -12.80
CA PRO A 247 7.44 26.81 -12.29
C PRO A 247 8.12 25.98 -11.20
N GLN A 248 7.33 25.37 -10.30
CA GLN A 248 7.86 24.61 -9.17
C GLN A 248 8.47 23.28 -9.60
N VAL A 249 7.88 22.58 -10.59
CA VAL A 249 8.51 21.40 -11.22
C VAL A 249 9.86 21.77 -11.83
N ARG A 250 9.94 22.86 -12.60
CA ARG A 250 11.20 23.30 -13.25
C ARG A 250 12.28 23.73 -12.26
N ALA A 251 11.89 24.43 -11.19
CA ALA A 251 12.81 24.89 -10.15
C ALA A 251 13.30 23.73 -9.25
N SER A 252 12.49 22.70 -9.05
CA SER A 252 12.77 21.62 -8.11
C SER A 252 14.10 20.90 -8.38
N THR A 253 14.82 20.62 -7.30
CA THR A 253 15.98 19.72 -7.24
C THR A 253 15.66 18.41 -6.49
N SER A 254 14.44 18.28 -5.95
CA SER A 254 14.03 17.11 -5.17
C SER A 254 13.59 15.97 -6.09
N VAL A 255 14.55 15.11 -6.40
CA VAL A 255 14.36 13.83 -7.12
C VAL A 255 13.21 12.99 -6.55
N PRO A 256 13.12 12.68 -5.24
CA PRO A 256 12.04 11.85 -4.72
C PRO A 256 10.65 12.49 -4.92
N LEU A 257 10.55 13.82 -4.81
CA LEU A 257 9.28 14.53 -5.01
C LEU A 257 8.87 14.57 -6.49
N LEU A 258 9.83 14.76 -7.40
CA LEU A 258 9.58 14.67 -8.84
C LEU A 258 9.21 13.23 -9.27
N MET A 259 9.81 12.21 -8.66
CA MET A 259 9.42 10.80 -8.85
C MET A 259 8.02 10.52 -8.30
N ALA A 260 7.67 11.05 -7.11
CA ALA A 260 6.32 10.93 -6.57
C ALA A 260 5.26 11.55 -7.49
N LEU A 261 5.54 12.74 -8.03
CA LEU A 261 4.67 13.41 -9.02
C LEU A 261 4.58 12.61 -10.32
N ARG A 262 5.69 12.08 -10.83
CA ARG A 262 5.68 11.19 -12.00
C ARG A 262 4.75 10.00 -11.80
N GLU A 263 4.93 9.24 -10.71
CA GLU A 263 4.09 8.06 -10.39
C GLU A 263 2.61 8.45 -10.26
N ARG A 264 2.29 9.52 -9.52
CA ARG A 264 0.90 10.00 -9.36
C ARG A 264 0.27 10.37 -10.70
N LEU A 265 0.99 11.10 -11.56
CA LEU A 265 0.52 11.50 -12.89
C LEU A 265 0.35 10.30 -13.85
N LEU A 266 1.14 9.23 -13.69
CA LEU A 266 0.99 8.02 -14.51
C LEU A 266 -0.29 7.23 -14.19
N VAL A 267 -0.78 7.30 -12.95
CA VAL A 267 -2.07 6.70 -12.53
C VAL A 267 -3.28 7.47 -13.10
N LEU A 268 -3.15 8.79 -13.31
CA LEU A 268 -4.22 9.59 -13.89
C LEU A 268 -4.51 9.19 -15.35
N PRO A 269 -5.77 9.20 -15.82
CA PRO A 269 -6.09 8.96 -17.23
C PRO A 269 -5.29 9.85 -18.20
N ALA A 270 -4.89 9.32 -19.35
CA ALA A 270 -4.09 10.03 -20.36
C ALA A 270 -4.71 11.36 -20.85
N ARG A 271 -6.04 11.50 -20.72
CA ARG A 271 -6.82 12.70 -21.05
C ARG A 271 -6.87 13.77 -19.95
N MET A 272 -6.33 13.51 -18.75
CA MET A 272 -6.38 14.49 -17.66
C MET A 272 -5.45 15.68 -17.95
N PRO A 273 -5.93 16.94 -17.85
CA PRO A 273 -5.10 18.12 -18.10
C PRO A 273 -3.85 18.20 -17.21
N ALA A 274 -3.93 17.75 -15.95
CA ALA A 274 -2.80 17.66 -15.04
C ALA A 274 -1.67 16.82 -15.62
N ARG A 275 -1.98 15.58 -16.05
CA ARG A 275 -1.03 14.65 -16.67
C ARG A 275 -0.44 15.23 -17.95
N GLN A 276 -1.27 15.75 -18.86
CA GLN A 276 -0.80 16.28 -20.14
C GLN A 276 0.14 17.48 -20.00
N ARG A 277 -0.08 18.35 -19.00
CA ARG A 277 0.75 19.55 -18.78
C ARG A 277 2.00 19.26 -17.94
N LEU A 278 1.85 18.54 -16.84
CA LEU A 278 2.93 18.37 -15.86
C LEU A 278 3.88 17.23 -16.24
N LEU A 279 3.38 16.09 -16.73
CA LEU A 279 4.22 14.90 -16.94
C LEU A 279 5.41 15.17 -17.90
N PRO A 280 5.24 15.83 -19.07
CA PRO A 280 6.39 16.13 -19.93
C PRO A 280 7.46 16.98 -19.24
N THR A 281 7.05 17.94 -18.41
CA THR A 281 7.96 18.83 -17.67
C THR A 281 8.68 18.09 -16.52
N VAL A 282 7.99 17.12 -15.89
CA VAL A 282 8.59 16.24 -14.87
C VAL A 282 9.60 15.29 -15.50
N GLU A 283 9.26 14.65 -16.62
CA GLU A 283 10.14 13.75 -17.37
C GLU A 283 11.40 14.50 -17.86
N GLU A 284 11.24 15.71 -18.43
CA GLU A 284 12.36 16.58 -18.81
C GLU A 284 13.25 16.92 -17.61
N ARG A 285 12.65 17.34 -16.48
CA ARG A 285 13.41 17.74 -15.30
C ARG A 285 14.15 16.57 -14.65
N LEU A 286 13.56 15.38 -14.62
CA LEU A 286 14.23 14.17 -14.14
C LEU A 286 15.42 13.80 -15.03
N GLY A 287 15.30 13.93 -16.35
CA GLY A 287 16.42 13.78 -17.28
C GLY A 287 17.56 14.79 -17.05
N GLN A 288 17.22 16.07 -16.81
CA GLN A 288 18.21 17.10 -16.43
C GLN A 288 18.94 16.76 -15.12
N LEU A 289 18.23 16.23 -14.12
CA LEU A 289 18.79 15.86 -12.81
C LEU A 289 19.61 14.55 -12.84
N ALA A 290 19.31 13.64 -13.76
CA ALA A 290 20.13 12.46 -14.03
C ALA A 290 21.46 12.85 -14.71
N GLY A 291 21.40 13.72 -15.73
CA GLY A 291 22.56 14.19 -16.47
C GLY A 291 23.38 13.05 -17.11
N ALA A 292 24.67 13.29 -17.33
CA ALA A 292 25.59 12.29 -17.90
C ALA A 292 26.14 11.28 -16.86
N SER A 293 25.81 11.43 -15.58
CA SER A 293 26.34 10.62 -14.48
C SER A 293 25.32 10.55 -13.34
N PRO A 294 24.26 9.73 -13.49
CA PRO A 294 23.19 9.64 -12.52
C PRO A 294 23.69 9.10 -11.18
N ARG A 295 23.24 9.71 -10.09
CA ARG A 295 23.67 9.36 -8.72
C ARG A 295 22.96 8.14 -8.12
N THR A 296 21.83 7.75 -8.70
CA THR A 296 20.98 6.64 -8.23
C THR A 296 20.51 5.81 -9.41
N LEU A 297 20.28 4.52 -9.16
CA LEU A 297 19.75 3.60 -10.16
C LEU A 297 18.35 4.02 -10.63
N GLN A 298 17.54 4.65 -9.76
CA GLN A 298 16.24 5.22 -10.12
C GLN A 298 16.36 6.30 -11.21
N LEU A 299 17.28 7.28 -11.08
CA LEU A 299 17.52 8.29 -12.11
C LEU A 299 18.14 7.69 -13.38
N ALA A 300 19.04 6.72 -13.20
CA ALA A 300 19.70 6.05 -14.31
C ALA A 300 18.72 5.24 -15.17
N LEU A 301 17.87 4.43 -14.54
CA LEU A 301 16.82 3.66 -15.20
C LEU A 301 15.75 4.58 -15.82
N HIS A 302 15.42 5.69 -15.19
CA HIS A 302 14.53 6.69 -15.79
C HIS A 302 15.06 7.20 -17.13
N SER A 303 16.32 7.64 -17.19
CA SER A 303 16.93 8.12 -18.44
C SER A 303 17.12 7.01 -19.47
N PHE A 304 17.52 5.81 -19.03
CA PHE A 304 17.69 4.62 -19.87
C PHE A 304 16.37 4.17 -20.52
N LEU A 305 15.26 4.18 -19.77
CA LEU A 305 13.96 3.73 -20.28
C LEU A 305 13.26 4.80 -21.13
N THR A 306 13.41 6.10 -20.81
CA THR A 306 12.77 7.20 -21.56
C THR A 306 13.52 7.56 -22.84
N GLY A 307 14.83 7.34 -22.91
CA GLY A 307 15.65 7.57 -24.12
C GLY A 307 15.39 6.62 -25.30
N ARG A 308 14.39 5.73 -25.20
CA ARG A 308 14.04 4.72 -26.21
C ARG A 308 12.52 4.58 -26.38
N PRO A 309 12.02 4.18 -27.57
CA PRO A 309 10.63 3.80 -27.76
C PRO A 309 10.20 2.71 -26.76
N PRO A 310 8.98 2.76 -26.17
CA PRO A 310 8.55 1.79 -25.17
C PRO A 310 8.56 0.32 -25.64
N GLU A 311 8.39 0.10 -26.94
CA GLU A 311 8.31 -1.24 -27.56
C GLU A 311 9.66 -1.73 -28.11
N ALA A 312 10.71 -0.90 -28.06
CA ALA A 312 12.02 -1.31 -28.55
C ALA A 312 12.63 -2.41 -27.65
N PRO A 313 13.04 -3.56 -28.20
CA PRO A 313 13.71 -4.60 -27.43
C PRO A 313 15.07 -4.10 -26.93
N LEU A 314 15.54 -4.69 -25.83
CA LEU A 314 16.88 -4.54 -25.30
C LEU A 314 17.86 -5.26 -26.21
N GLU A 315 18.91 -4.56 -26.60
CA GLU A 315 20.02 -5.07 -27.41
C GLU A 315 21.25 -5.30 -26.54
N ARG A 316 22.32 -5.90 -27.10
CA ARG A 316 23.59 -6.09 -26.40
C ARG A 316 24.13 -4.81 -25.75
N ARG A 317 24.06 -3.68 -26.46
CA ARG A 317 24.49 -2.36 -25.95
C ARG A 317 23.68 -1.88 -24.74
N ASP A 318 22.44 -2.34 -24.60
CA ASP A 318 21.62 -2.05 -23.42
C ASP A 318 22.06 -2.87 -22.21
N LEU A 319 22.49 -4.11 -22.42
CA LEU A 319 23.06 -4.95 -21.37
C LEU A 319 24.40 -4.35 -20.89
N GLU A 320 25.26 -3.93 -21.82
CA GLU A 320 26.49 -3.17 -21.53
C GLU A 320 26.19 -1.90 -20.71
N THR A 321 25.16 -1.15 -21.09
CA THR A 321 24.74 0.06 -20.37
C THR A 321 24.22 -0.31 -18.97
N LEU A 322 23.27 -1.22 -18.86
CA LEU A 322 22.65 -1.64 -17.60
C LEU A 322 23.69 -2.21 -16.61
N GLU A 323 24.69 -2.95 -17.08
CA GLU A 323 25.78 -3.49 -16.25
C GLU A 323 26.53 -2.38 -15.49
N THR A 324 26.75 -1.22 -16.13
CA THR A 324 27.33 -0.07 -15.42
C THR A 324 26.37 0.51 -14.37
N LEU A 325 25.07 0.53 -14.66
CA LEU A 325 24.06 1.21 -13.84
C LEU A 325 23.69 0.43 -12.57
N VAL A 326 23.57 -0.90 -12.63
CA VAL A 326 23.11 -1.73 -11.48
C VAL A 326 24.04 -1.69 -10.27
N THR A 327 25.26 -1.20 -10.45
CA THR A 327 26.21 -0.93 -9.36
C THR A 327 25.71 0.16 -8.39
N LEU A 328 24.90 1.11 -8.87
CA LEU A 328 24.35 2.24 -8.11
C LEU A 328 23.33 1.79 -7.05
N GLU A 329 23.22 2.57 -5.96
CA GLU A 329 22.13 2.44 -4.99
C GLU A 329 20.77 2.75 -5.64
N TRP A 330 19.70 2.08 -5.20
CA TRP A 330 18.36 2.28 -5.78
C TRP A 330 17.94 3.76 -5.79
N LYS A 331 17.92 4.40 -4.61
CA LYS A 331 17.50 5.79 -4.41
C LYS A 331 18.20 6.41 -3.20
N GLN A 332 18.24 7.73 -3.17
CA GLN A 332 18.60 8.56 -2.02
C GLN A 332 17.73 9.83 -2.04
N PRO A 333 17.26 10.36 -0.89
CA PRO A 333 17.38 9.81 0.46
C PRO A 333 16.51 8.56 0.71
N SER A 334 16.58 8.00 1.92
CA SER A 334 15.68 6.92 2.38
C SER A 334 14.21 7.36 2.46
N SER A 335 13.29 6.39 2.41
CA SER A 335 11.83 6.63 2.55
C SER A 335 11.49 7.40 3.83
N GLU A 336 12.08 7.02 4.96
CA GLU A 336 11.90 7.68 6.27
C GLU A 336 12.30 9.16 6.24
N ARG A 337 13.49 9.46 5.72
CA ARG A 337 13.99 10.84 5.69
C ARG A 337 13.12 11.74 4.80
N PHE A 338 12.68 11.23 3.65
CA PHE A 338 11.77 11.95 2.77
C PHE A 338 10.37 12.09 3.38
N PHE A 339 9.87 11.05 4.07
CA PHE A 339 8.62 11.12 4.83
C PHE A 339 8.65 12.23 5.89
N LEU A 340 9.70 12.28 6.72
CA LEU A 340 9.83 13.31 7.76
C LEU A 340 9.88 14.72 7.15
N GLU A 341 10.64 14.90 6.06
CA GLU A 341 10.71 16.17 5.30
C GLU A 341 9.33 16.59 4.75
N MET A 342 8.53 15.66 4.24
CA MET A 342 7.19 15.98 3.73
C MET A 342 6.18 16.22 4.86
N ARG A 343 6.27 15.51 5.98
CA ARG A 343 5.40 15.69 7.16
C ARG A 343 5.56 17.10 7.74
N GLU A 344 6.80 17.56 7.91
CA GLU A 344 7.12 18.93 8.34
C GLU A 344 6.55 19.99 7.38
N ARG A 345 6.57 19.72 6.06
CA ARG A 345 5.99 20.64 5.06
C ARG A 345 4.47 20.69 5.09
N PHE A 346 3.80 19.60 5.46
CA PHE A 346 2.34 19.54 5.60
C PHE A 346 1.83 19.99 6.97
N GLU A 347 2.70 20.15 7.96
CA GLU A 347 2.34 20.62 9.30
C GLU A 347 1.64 21.99 9.25
N GLY A 348 0.44 22.06 9.84
CA GLY A 348 -0.43 23.23 9.84
C GLY A 348 -1.17 23.52 8.52
N MET A 349 -0.86 22.82 7.42
CA MET A 349 -1.53 22.97 6.12
C MET A 349 -2.57 21.87 5.86
N MET A 350 -2.37 20.66 6.37
CA MET A 350 -3.29 19.53 6.18
C MET A 350 -3.69 18.93 7.52
N LEU A 351 -4.90 18.38 7.61
CA LEU A 351 -5.21 17.42 8.67
C LEU A 351 -4.40 16.15 8.39
N LEU A 352 -3.79 15.57 9.44
CA LEU A 352 -3.01 14.34 9.36
C LEU A 352 -1.86 14.40 8.34
N PRO A 353 -0.87 15.31 8.55
CA PRO A 353 0.23 15.52 7.62
C PRO A 353 1.09 14.26 7.37
N GLY A 354 1.12 13.30 8.31
CA GLY A 354 1.75 12.00 8.14
C GLY A 354 1.12 11.17 7.01
N HIS A 355 -0.21 11.17 6.85
CA HIS A 355 -0.85 10.47 5.73
C HIS A 355 -0.36 10.95 4.37
N HIS A 356 -0.44 12.26 4.14
CA HIS A 356 -0.02 12.87 2.88
C HIS A 356 1.49 12.67 2.64
N ALA A 357 2.30 12.80 3.68
CA ALA A 357 3.74 12.51 3.62
C ALA A 357 4.04 11.04 3.29
N TRP A 358 3.25 10.09 3.82
CA TRP A 358 3.39 8.66 3.54
C TRP A 358 2.99 8.31 2.11
N LEU A 359 1.95 8.93 1.55
CA LEU A 359 1.60 8.80 0.13
C LEU A 359 2.75 9.27 -0.77
N LEU A 360 3.29 10.47 -0.50
CA LEU A 360 4.47 10.96 -1.21
C LEU A 360 5.67 10.02 -1.08
N ALA A 361 5.97 9.54 0.13
CA ALA A 361 7.07 8.59 0.35
C ALA A 361 6.84 7.21 -0.28
N SER A 362 5.59 6.83 -0.52
CA SER A 362 5.21 5.61 -1.26
C SER A 362 5.40 5.77 -2.77
N TRP A 363 4.97 6.90 -3.33
CA TRP A 363 5.14 7.19 -4.75
C TRP A 363 6.61 7.50 -5.11
N ALA A 364 7.36 8.18 -4.24
CA ALA A 364 8.79 8.49 -4.44
C ALA A 364 9.68 7.26 -4.64
N GLN A 365 9.20 6.05 -4.31
CA GLN A 365 9.88 4.77 -4.53
C GLN A 365 10.06 4.45 -6.03
N GLY A 366 9.25 5.05 -6.92
CA GLY A 366 9.42 4.96 -8.38
C GLY A 366 9.41 3.53 -8.95
N VAL A 367 8.67 2.62 -8.32
CA VAL A 367 8.69 1.19 -8.68
C VAL A 367 8.14 0.90 -10.08
N SER A 368 7.51 1.86 -10.77
CA SER A 368 7.18 1.70 -12.20
C SER A 368 8.42 1.44 -13.05
N LEU A 369 9.59 1.98 -12.68
CA LEU A 369 10.84 1.80 -13.44
C LEU A 369 11.30 0.35 -13.40
N GLY A 370 11.25 -0.31 -12.23
CA GLY A 370 11.54 -1.74 -12.11
C GLY A 370 10.51 -2.62 -12.82
N ARG A 371 9.23 -2.23 -12.81
CA ARG A 371 8.15 -2.93 -13.53
C ARG A 371 8.30 -2.81 -15.05
N GLU A 372 8.68 -1.64 -15.55
CA GLU A 372 8.93 -1.36 -16.97
C GLU A 372 10.19 -2.08 -17.47
N LEU A 373 11.28 -2.09 -16.67
CA LEU A 373 12.47 -2.90 -16.96
C LEU A 373 12.12 -4.39 -17.06
N LEU A 374 11.33 -4.93 -16.12
CA LEU A 374 10.86 -6.32 -16.15
C LEU A 374 10.00 -6.61 -17.38
N ARG A 375 9.14 -5.68 -17.80
CA ARG A 375 8.33 -5.82 -19.02
C ARG A 375 9.23 -5.89 -20.25
N ARG A 376 10.09 -4.88 -20.48
CA ARG A 376 11.00 -4.86 -21.64
C ARG A 376 11.91 -6.08 -21.66
N ALA A 377 12.41 -6.54 -20.51
CA ALA A 377 13.22 -7.74 -20.44
C ALA A 377 12.50 -9.00 -20.95
N ARG A 378 11.18 -9.13 -20.71
CA ARG A 378 10.35 -10.22 -21.25
C ARG A 378 10.19 -10.11 -22.75
N ASP A 379 9.87 -8.92 -23.23
CA ASP A 379 9.67 -8.64 -24.66
C ASP A 379 10.98 -8.84 -25.46
N SER A 380 12.13 -8.66 -24.80
CA SER A 380 13.47 -8.82 -25.38
C SER A 380 14.00 -10.25 -25.36
N ALA A 381 13.52 -11.12 -24.47
CA ALA A 381 14.11 -12.43 -24.23
C ALA A 381 14.06 -13.38 -25.44
N ALA A 382 13.18 -13.14 -26.42
CA ALA A 382 13.15 -13.89 -27.68
C ALA A 382 14.20 -13.43 -28.70
N HIS A 383 14.70 -12.19 -28.56
CA HIS A 383 15.60 -11.52 -29.51
C HIS A 383 17.09 -11.66 -29.13
N LEU A 384 17.37 -11.97 -27.86
CA LEU A 384 18.71 -12.14 -27.31
C LEU A 384 19.23 -13.58 -27.46
N ASN A 385 20.54 -13.72 -27.70
CA ASN A 385 21.19 -15.04 -27.69
C ASN A 385 21.28 -15.62 -26.27
N GLU A 386 21.70 -16.88 -26.12
CA GLU A 386 21.66 -17.55 -24.81
C GLU A 386 22.51 -16.85 -23.73
N ASP A 387 23.71 -16.39 -24.08
CA ASP A 387 24.60 -15.72 -23.12
C ASP A 387 24.11 -14.31 -22.78
N GLU A 388 23.51 -13.60 -23.74
CA GLU A 388 22.85 -12.31 -23.51
C GLU A 388 21.60 -12.45 -22.63
N ARG A 389 20.82 -13.53 -22.78
CA ARG A 389 19.70 -13.82 -21.87
C ARG A 389 20.18 -14.11 -20.45
N ARG A 390 21.22 -14.94 -20.30
CA ARG A 390 21.85 -15.20 -18.99
C ARG A 390 22.40 -13.92 -18.38
N TRP A 391 22.98 -13.03 -19.19
CA TRP A 391 23.49 -11.74 -18.75
C TRP A 391 22.39 -10.80 -18.28
N LEU A 392 21.36 -10.58 -19.10
CA LEU A 392 20.14 -9.87 -18.70
C LEU A 392 19.57 -10.44 -17.39
N GLY A 393 19.55 -11.78 -17.25
CA GLY A 393 19.12 -12.44 -16.03
C GLY A 393 19.91 -12.05 -14.77
N ARG A 394 21.24 -11.89 -14.88
CA ARG A 394 22.09 -11.35 -13.79
C ARG A 394 21.77 -9.88 -13.50
N LEU A 395 21.62 -9.05 -14.53
CA LEU A 395 21.32 -7.62 -14.37
C LEU A 395 19.96 -7.35 -13.71
N LEU A 396 18.94 -8.15 -14.05
CA LEU A 396 17.66 -8.13 -13.34
C LEU A 396 17.79 -8.60 -11.88
N TRP A 397 18.61 -9.62 -11.63
CA TRP A 397 18.87 -10.12 -10.28
C TRP A 397 19.52 -9.05 -9.40
N GLU A 398 20.53 -8.35 -9.91
CA GLU A 398 21.23 -7.25 -9.24
C GLU A 398 20.32 -6.03 -9.03
N THR A 399 19.57 -5.61 -10.05
CA THR A 399 18.54 -4.56 -9.91
C THR A 399 17.53 -4.92 -8.81
N GLY A 400 17.08 -6.18 -8.78
CA GLY A 400 16.17 -6.67 -7.76
C GLY A 400 16.79 -6.72 -6.36
N THR A 401 18.10 -6.94 -6.24
CA THR A 401 18.84 -6.82 -4.98
C THR A 401 18.81 -5.37 -4.47
N ARG A 402 19.10 -4.38 -5.33
CA ARG A 402 19.05 -2.94 -4.96
C ARG A 402 17.67 -2.48 -4.47
N LEU A 403 16.62 -3.02 -5.06
CA LEU A 403 15.24 -2.83 -4.61
C LEU A 403 14.94 -3.52 -3.28
N ARG A 404 15.46 -4.73 -3.04
CA ARG A 404 15.29 -5.49 -1.79
C ARG A 404 16.10 -4.94 -0.62
N GLU A 405 17.17 -4.20 -0.87
CA GLU A 405 17.89 -3.42 0.15
C GLU A 405 16.99 -2.31 0.75
N GLN A 406 15.92 -1.91 0.05
CA GLN A 406 14.93 -0.95 0.55
C GLN A 406 13.87 -1.63 1.44
N ARG A 407 13.53 -0.99 2.56
CA ARG A 407 12.60 -1.52 3.58
C ARG A 407 11.12 -1.23 3.28
N SER A 408 10.74 -1.18 2.00
CA SER A 408 9.36 -0.97 1.52
C SER A 408 8.74 -2.27 1.00
N ARG A 409 7.44 -2.47 1.21
CA ARG A 409 6.67 -3.57 0.63
C ARG A 409 6.74 -3.57 -0.90
N LEU A 410 6.54 -2.41 -1.54
CA LEU A 410 6.50 -2.27 -3.01
C LEU A 410 7.86 -2.51 -3.67
N GLU A 411 8.94 -2.09 -3.01
CA GLU A 411 10.31 -2.26 -3.51
C GLU A 411 10.74 -3.72 -3.36
N LEU A 412 10.47 -4.36 -2.23
CA LEU A 412 10.62 -5.81 -2.04
C LEU A 412 9.80 -6.61 -3.08
N GLU A 413 8.53 -6.28 -3.27
CA GLU A 413 7.65 -6.92 -4.26
C GLU A 413 8.26 -6.83 -5.67
N THR A 414 8.69 -5.63 -6.08
CA THR A 414 9.24 -5.41 -7.42
C THR A 414 10.62 -6.08 -7.59
N GLY A 415 11.46 -6.05 -6.55
CA GLY A 415 12.77 -6.71 -6.55
C GLY A 415 12.69 -8.23 -6.62
N LEU A 416 11.74 -8.85 -5.91
CA LEU A 416 11.46 -10.29 -6.01
C LEU A 416 10.97 -10.68 -7.42
N LYS A 417 10.08 -9.88 -8.02
CA LYS A 417 9.59 -10.11 -9.41
C LYS A 417 10.74 -10.08 -10.43
N LEU A 418 11.68 -9.14 -10.29
CA LEU A 418 12.89 -9.06 -11.11
C LEU A 418 13.82 -10.27 -10.89
N GLN A 419 14.06 -10.66 -9.63
CA GLN A 419 14.94 -11.77 -9.27
C GLN A 419 14.41 -13.14 -9.69
N MET A 420 13.10 -13.40 -9.56
CA MET A 420 12.49 -14.64 -10.05
C MET A 420 12.69 -14.79 -11.57
N TYR A 421 12.43 -13.72 -12.34
CA TYR A 421 12.62 -13.75 -13.79
C TYR A 421 14.10 -13.80 -14.19
N GLY A 422 14.99 -13.12 -13.45
CA GLY A 422 16.44 -13.21 -13.66
C GLY A 422 17.01 -14.61 -13.40
N SER A 423 16.48 -15.32 -12.40
CA SER A 423 16.81 -16.73 -12.16
C SER A 423 16.27 -17.67 -13.24
N GLU A 424 15.12 -17.35 -13.85
CA GLU A 424 14.58 -18.10 -14.99
C GLU A 424 15.48 -17.97 -16.21
N LEU A 425 15.93 -16.75 -16.55
CA LEU A 425 16.83 -16.48 -17.68
C LEU A 425 18.25 -17.04 -17.50
N THR A 426 18.72 -17.18 -16.25
CA THR A 426 20.03 -17.80 -15.95
C THR A 426 19.98 -19.32 -15.78
N GLY A 427 18.78 -19.91 -15.68
CA GLY A 427 18.60 -21.33 -15.36
C GLY A 427 18.95 -21.69 -13.90
N HIS A 428 19.16 -20.71 -13.02
CA HIS A 428 19.63 -20.92 -11.67
C HIS A 428 18.46 -21.20 -10.69
N SER A 429 18.16 -22.48 -10.49
CA SER A 429 16.98 -22.93 -9.73
C SER A 429 16.97 -22.56 -8.23
N PRO A 430 18.07 -22.69 -7.46
CA PRO A 430 18.04 -22.43 -6.01
C PRO A 430 17.65 -20.99 -5.66
N THR A 431 18.28 -20.01 -6.32
CA THR A 431 18.02 -18.58 -6.14
C THR A 431 16.57 -18.21 -6.49
N ARG A 432 15.98 -18.86 -7.50
CA ARG A 432 14.55 -18.73 -7.81
C ARG A 432 13.66 -19.20 -6.66
N MET A 433 14.00 -20.35 -6.06
CA MET A 433 13.23 -20.93 -4.96
C MET A 433 13.26 -20.07 -3.69
N ASP A 434 14.40 -19.44 -3.39
CA ASP A 434 14.51 -18.51 -2.26
C ASP A 434 13.65 -17.25 -2.48
N SER A 435 13.66 -16.68 -3.69
CA SER A 435 12.78 -15.56 -4.06
C SER A 435 11.30 -15.93 -3.98
N ILE A 436 10.92 -17.14 -4.42
CA ILE A 436 9.55 -17.67 -4.28
C ILE A 436 9.18 -17.85 -2.80
N GLY A 437 10.09 -18.36 -1.98
CA GLY A 437 9.89 -18.51 -0.54
C GLY A 437 9.57 -17.18 0.13
N LEU A 438 10.39 -16.15 -0.12
CA LEU A 438 10.19 -14.80 0.43
C LEU A 438 8.94 -14.11 -0.14
N TRP A 439 8.58 -14.38 -1.40
CA TRP A 439 7.30 -13.92 -1.99
C TRP A 439 6.08 -14.50 -1.27
N VAL A 440 6.12 -15.80 -0.94
CA VAL A 440 5.06 -16.46 -0.17
C VAL A 440 5.00 -15.93 1.26
N GLU A 441 6.14 -15.64 1.89
CA GLU A 441 6.15 -14.99 3.21
C GLU A 441 5.54 -13.59 3.17
N LEU A 442 5.91 -12.76 2.19
CA LEU A 442 5.34 -11.42 2.00
C LEU A 442 3.80 -11.48 1.88
N GLY A 443 3.28 -12.41 1.08
CA GLY A 443 1.83 -12.62 0.94
C GLY A 443 1.15 -13.01 2.27
N GLN A 444 1.82 -13.79 3.13
CA GLN A 444 1.30 -14.10 4.47
C GLN A 444 1.30 -12.88 5.39
N TRP A 445 2.29 -12.00 5.29
CA TRP A 445 2.37 -10.77 6.09
C TRP A 445 1.28 -9.76 5.67
N GLU A 446 1.11 -9.56 4.36
CA GLU A 446 0.02 -8.74 3.81
C GLU A 446 -1.35 -9.27 4.23
N GLU A 447 -1.56 -10.60 4.21
CA GLU A 447 -2.83 -11.20 4.59
C GLU A 447 -3.13 -11.06 6.08
N ALA A 448 -2.12 -11.17 6.95
CA ALA A 448 -2.29 -10.93 8.38
C ALA A 448 -2.74 -9.49 8.68
N LEU A 449 -2.19 -8.51 7.96
CA LEU A 449 -2.57 -7.09 8.10
C LEU A 449 -3.95 -6.79 7.49
N LYS A 450 -4.35 -7.46 6.40
CA LYS A 450 -5.73 -7.42 5.88
C LYS A 450 -6.73 -8.03 6.86
N ARG A 451 -6.39 -9.13 7.54
CA ARG A 451 -7.22 -9.75 8.58
C ARG A 451 -7.43 -8.84 9.79
N ALA A 452 -6.45 -8.03 10.15
CA ALA A 452 -6.63 -6.96 11.15
C ALA A 452 -7.55 -5.83 10.65
N ALA A 453 -7.87 -5.78 9.35
CA ALA A 453 -8.62 -4.73 8.65
C ALA A 453 -8.09 -3.31 8.93
N TRP A 454 -6.77 -3.17 9.08
CA TRP A 454 -6.15 -1.95 9.61
C TRP A 454 -6.68 -0.64 8.99
N TYR A 455 -6.76 -0.58 7.67
CA TYR A 455 -7.19 0.60 6.88
C TYR A 455 -8.72 0.80 6.81
N ARG A 456 -9.49 -0.02 7.53
CA ARG A 456 -10.95 0.09 7.67
C ARG A 456 -11.36 0.63 9.04
N TRP A 457 -10.43 0.78 10.00
CA TRP A 457 -10.73 1.37 11.31
C TRP A 457 -10.66 2.90 11.25
N PRO A 458 -11.79 3.62 11.42
CA PRO A 458 -11.88 5.07 11.27
C PRO A 458 -11.38 5.80 12.53
N LEU A 459 -10.11 5.54 12.87
CA LEU A 459 -9.37 6.10 13.99
C LEU A 459 -8.18 6.88 13.42
N ALA A 460 -8.34 8.19 13.22
CA ALA A 460 -7.33 9.07 12.64
C ALA A 460 -5.95 8.92 13.32
N SER A 461 -5.91 8.88 14.65
CA SER A 461 -4.66 8.78 15.42
C SER A 461 -3.95 7.45 15.17
N LEU A 462 -4.69 6.34 15.10
CA LEU A 462 -4.15 5.01 14.79
C LEU A 462 -3.43 5.00 13.44
N GLN A 463 -4.04 5.64 12.44
CA GLN A 463 -3.51 5.67 11.09
C GLN A 463 -2.29 6.62 10.98
N GLU A 464 -2.39 7.84 11.51
CA GLU A 464 -1.33 8.86 11.48
C GLU A 464 -0.06 8.39 12.21
N GLU A 465 -0.19 7.82 13.40
CA GLU A 465 0.95 7.27 14.17
C GLU A 465 1.65 6.14 13.40
N SER A 466 0.95 5.45 12.49
CA SER A 466 1.50 4.33 11.71
C SER A 466 2.36 4.74 10.52
N CYS A 467 2.28 6.00 10.09
CA CYS A 467 2.97 6.45 8.89
C CYS A 467 4.50 6.47 9.04
N GLU A 468 5.02 6.92 10.18
CA GLU A 468 6.48 7.02 10.42
C GLU A 468 7.17 5.65 10.54
N PRO A 469 6.69 4.68 11.35
CA PRO A 469 7.33 3.37 11.46
C PRO A 469 7.29 2.59 10.13
N ARG A 470 6.26 2.80 9.32
CA ARG A 470 6.17 2.24 7.96
C ARG A 470 7.15 2.89 6.98
N ALA A 471 7.41 4.20 7.11
CA ALA A 471 8.43 4.89 6.33
C ALA A 471 9.86 4.45 6.68
N ARG A 472 10.08 4.06 7.95
CA ARG A 472 11.33 3.47 8.47
C ARG A 472 11.52 2.03 8.01
N ASP A 473 10.55 1.15 8.29
CA ASP A 473 10.64 -0.28 7.99
C ASP A 473 9.24 -0.93 7.84
N GLU A 474 8.68 -0.85 6.62
CA GLU A 474 7.40 -1.49 6.32
C GLU A 474 7.49 -3.03 6.38
N HIS A 475 8.68 -3.62 6.24
CA HIS A 475 8.86 -5.08 6.38
C HIS A 475 8.71 -5.51 7.84
N ALA A 476 9.33 -4.80 8.78
CA ALA A 476 9.18 -5.04 10.21
C ALA A 476 7.71 -4.88 10.62
N TRP A 477 7.07 -3.79 10.17
CA TRP A 477 5.64 -3.56 10.39
C TRP A 477 4.78 -4.74 9.91
N LEU A 478 4.92 -5.16 8.65
CA LEU A 478 4.16 -6.29 8.08
C LEU A 478 4.42 -7.61 8.83
N LYS A 479 5.68 -7.89 9.20
CA LYS A 479 6.05 -9.10 9.94
C LYS A 479 5.43 -9.16 11.34
N ALA A 480 5.28 -8.03 12.03
CA ALA A 480 4.63 -7.97 13.34
C ALA A 480 3.19 -8.53 13.29
N PHE A 481 2.38 -8.14 12.29
CA PHE A 481 1.02 -8.68 12.09
C PHE A 481 1.01 -10.19 11.83
N ALA A 482 2.02 -10.70 11.12
CA ALA A 482 2.21 -12.14 10.95
C ALA A 482 2.65 -12.87 12.24
N GLY A 483 2.91 -12.17 13.35
CA GLY A 483 3.48 -12.73 14.57
C GLY A 483 4.98 -13.04 14.45
N LYS A 484 5.69 -12.39 13.53
CA LYS A 484 7.13 -12.53 13.31
C LYS A 484 7.86 -11.28 13.83
N GLY A 485 8.12 -11.23 15.12
CA GLY A 485 8.78 -10.09 15.78
C GLY A 485 7.79 -9.08 16.37
N GLU A 486 8.35 -7.98 16.89
CA GLU A 486 7.64 -6.93 17.62
C GLU A 486 7.18 -5.80 16.69
N LEU A 487 6.27 -4.95 17.17
CA LEU A 487 5.78 -3.78 16.45
C LEU A 487 6.85 -2.66 16.50
N PRO A 488 7.26 -2.06 15.37
CA PRO A 488 8.33 -1.05 15.32
C PRO A 488 7.89 0.39 15.68
#